data_AF-A0A6A7BCD9-F1
#
_entry.id   AF-A0A6A7BCD9-F1
#
_cell.length_a   1.000
_cell.length_b   1.000
_cell.length_c   1.000
_cell.angle_alpha   90.00
_cell.angle_beta   90.00
_cell.angle_gamma   90.00
#
_symmetry.space_group_name_H-M   'P 1'
#
loop_
_entity.id
_entity.type
_entity.pdbx_description
1 polymer ?
#
loop_
_entity_poly.entity_id
_entity_poly.type
_entity_poly.pdbx_seq_one_letter_code
_entity_poly.pdbx_strand_id
1 'polypeptide(L)'
;MSKSPGDSTRFTATGVWAHTRPGGRATTLQFADPAPKNETPQQKVKRLREAANRAKMAQVTRWDYMYLYGRMAADAAHRFTVYGLIFATGCVGVLAVFSIGDMIVYNRRKRAIYFAEEEKAQARILELARSAVASGTATPAQAALVTGIAEEQEAYDKKQAERKLPSRLLWWAHGDWKEEKEIAEQRRLAVEEIKKLESQGGQGLGVAAAVQEARANTTGASSLAPSSTPLVGGPLDNTAERATQKVEQKVEQASKGWFSFLGGSKKE
;
A
#
# COMPACT_ATOMS: atom_id res chain seq x y z
N MET A 1 59.62 27.53 18.08
CA MET A 1 60.08 28.81 17.50
C MET A 1 59.04 29.27 16.51
N SER A 2 58.37 30.39 16.82
CA SER A 2 57.33 31.00 16.00
C SER A 2 57.94 31.60 14.74
N LYS A 3 57.39 31.27 13.57
CA LYS A 3 57.84 31.82 12.29
C LYS A 3 57.33 33.26 12.17
N SER A 4 58.25 34.20 12.01
CA SER A 4 57.97 35.63 11.83
C SER A 4 57.30 35.88 10.46
N PRO A 5 56.27 36.75 10.38
CA PRO A 5 55.60 37.11 9.12
C PRO A 5 56.50 37.78 8.06
N GLY A 6 57.72 38.18 8.42
CA GLY A 6 58.71 38.77 7.51
C GLY A 6 59.48 37.77 6.64
N ASP A 7 59.31 36.46 6.85
CA ASP A 7 60.11 35.41 6.19
C ASP A 7 59.38 34.72 5.01
N SER A 8 58.17 35.16 4.64
CA SER A 8 57.36 34.49 3.62
C SER A 8 57.47 35.03 2.19
N THR A 9 58.29 36.06 1.93
CA THR A 9 58.33 36.74 0.62
C THR A 9 59.71 36.79 -0.05
N ARG A 10 60.63 35.88 0.30
CA ARG A 10 61.79 35.64 -0.54
C ARG A 10 61.50 34.49 -1.48
N PHE A 11 61.18 34.87 -2.72
CA PHE A 11 61.18 34.08 -3.94
C PHE A 11 62.33 33.07 -4.01
N THR A 12 62.22 31.96 -3.29
CA THR A 12 62.97 30.76 -3.61
C THR A 12 62.19 30.12 -4.76
N ALA A 13 62.71 30.28 -5.97
CA ALA A 13 62.19 29.59 -7.13
C ALA A 13 62.16 28.09 -6.81
N THR A 14 60.99 27.55 -6.51
CA THR A 14 60.75 26.10 -6.36
C THR A 14 60.71 25.40 -7.72
N GLY A 15 61.30 26.01 -8.75
CA GLY A 15 61.52 25.43 -10.06
C GLY A 15 62.73 24.49 -10.01
N VAL A 16 62.58 23.32 -10.63
CA VAL A 16 63.69 22.39 -10.86
C VAL A 16 64.71 23.09 -11.75
N TRP A 17 65.88 23.40 -11.19
CA TRP A 17 66.98 24.00 -11.94
C TRP A 17 67.62 22.96 -12.88
N ALA A 18 68.05 23.38 -14.07
CA ALA A 18 68.64 22.50 -15.09
C ALA A 18 69.87 21.69 -14.62
N HIS A 19 70.47 22.04 -13.48
CA HIS A 19 71.65 21.40 -12.90
C HIS A 19 71.35 20.55 -11.66
N THR A 20 70.10 20.46 -11.18
CA THR A 20 69.77 19.53 -10.09
C THR A 20 69.68 18.12 -10.65
N ARG A 21 70.63 17.26 -10.24
CA ARG A 21 70.59 15.82 -10.55
C ARG A 21 69.28 15.26 -9.98
N PRO A 22 68.37 14.72 -10.81
CA PRO A 22 67.10 14.20 -10.31
C PRO A 22 67.38 13.08 -9.32
N GLY A 23 66.95 13.28 -8.08
CA GLY A 23 67.17 12.34 -6.98
C GLY A 23 66.55 10.98 -7.27
N GLY A 24 67.37 9.93 -7.13
CA GLY A 24 66.96 8.61 -6.65
C GLY A 24 66.25 7.65 -7.61
N ARG A 25 65.60 8.11 -8.68
CA ARG A 25 65.04 7.24 -9.73
C ARG A 25 65.13 7.94 -11.09
N ALA A 26 66.35 8.23 -11.51
CA ALA A 26 66.58 8.41 -12.94
C ALA A 26 66.16 7.10 -13.60
N THR A 27 65.04 7.11 -14.33
CA THR A 27 64.78 6.10 -15.35
C THR A 27 65.93 6.22 -16.32
N THR A 28 67.00 5.46 -16.09
CA THR A 28 68.04 5.27 -17.08
C THR A 28 67.29 4.71 -18.28
N LEU A 29 67.05 5.56 -19.28
CA LEU A 29 66.49 5.15 -20.54
C LEU A 29 67.53 4.20 -21.11
N GLN A 30 67.38 2.91 -20.82
CA GLN A 30 68.16 1.87 -21.45
C GLN A 30 67.66 1.86 -22.89
N PHE A 31 68.32 2.63 -23.74
CA PHE A 31 68.11 2.60 -25.17
C PHE A 31 68.52 1.19 -25.62
N ALA A 32 67.55 0.29 -25.72
CA ALA A 32 67.79 -1.11 -26.07
C ALA A 32 68.37 -1.27 -27.49
N ASP A 33 68.28 -0.24 -28.33
CA ASP A 33 68.71 -0.28 -29.71
C ASP A 33 69.89 0.68 -29.98
N PRO A 34 71.01 0.20 -30.55
CA PRO A 34 72.13 1.06 -30.92
C PRO A 34 71.72 2.08 -31.99
N ALA A 35 72.18 3.33 -31.85
CA ALA A 35 71.77 4.42 -32.72
C ALA A 35 72.24 4.22 -34.18
N PRO A 36 71.36 4.37 -35.18
CA PRO A 36 71.76 4.33 -36.59
C PRO A 36 72.59 5.58 -36.94
N LYS A 37 73.68 5.38 -37.69
CA LYS A 37 74.76 6.39 -37.88
C LYS A 37 74.36 7.63 -38.70
N ASN A 38 73.22 7.62 -39.40
CA ASN A 38 72.84 8.67 -40.37
C ASN A 38 71.43 9.27 -40.15
N GLU A 39 70.90 9.33 -38.91
CA GLU A 39 69.56 9.90 -38.64
C GLU A 39 69.54 11.44 -38.70
N THR A 40 68.44 12.03 -39.21
CA THR A 40 68.26 13.49 -39.15
C THR A 40 67.98 13.95 -37.71
N PRO A 41 68.31 15.21 -37.34
CA PRO A 41 68.07 15.70 -35.97
C PRO A 41 66.61 15.56 -35.51
N GLN A 42 65.66 15.71 -36.43
CA GLN A 42 64.23 15.55 -36.15
C GLN A 42 63.84 14.08 -35.88
N GLN A 43 64.42 13.14 -36.63
CA GLN A 43 64.19 11.71 -36.44
C GLN A 43 64.75 11.23 -35.09
N LYS A 44 65.90 11.76 -34.68
CA LYS A 44 66.49 11.49 -33.35
C LYS A 44 65.56 11.90 -32.20
N VAL A 45 65.01 13.11 -32.26
CA VAL A 45 64.07 13.60 -31.22
C VAL A 45 62.81 12.75 -31.19
N LYS A 46 62.29 12.35 -32.36
CA LYS A 46 61.11 11.47 -32.44
C LYS A 46 61.37 10.12 -31.78
N ARG A 47 62.49 9.47 -32.10
CA ARG A 47 62.90 8.20 -31.47
C ARG A 47 63.09 8.34 -29.95
N LEU A 48 63.74 9.41 -29.50
CA LEU A 48 63.95 9.64 -28.07
C LEU A 48 62.63 9.88 -27.33
N ARG A 49 61.68 10.59 -27.95
CA ARG A 49 60.33 10.77 -27.39
C ARG A 49 59.57 9.45 -27.35
N GLU A 50 59.67 8.63 -28.39
CA GLU A 50 59.06 7.30 -28.45
C GLU A 50 59.67 6.35 -27.41
N ALA A 51 61.00 6.35 -27.25
CA ALA A 51 61.70 5.58 -26.23
C ALA A 51 61.35 6.04 -24.81
N ALA A 52 61.24 7.36 -24.58
CA ALA A 52 60.81 7.91 -23.31
C ALA A 52 59.34 7.57 -22.99
N ASN A 53 58.45 7.63 -23.98
CA ASN A 53 57.06 7.22 -23.83
C ASN A 53 56.94 5.73 -23.57
N ARG A 54 57.70 4.89 -24.27
CA ARG A 54 57.76 3.44 -24.04
C ARG A 54 58.30 3.10 -22.65
N ALA A 55 59.32 3.82 -22.18
CA ALA A 55 59.86 3.64 -20.83
C ALA A 55 58.84 4.05 -19.74
N LYS A 56 58.06 5.12 -19.95
CA LYS A 56 56.96 5.51 -19.05
C LYS A 56 55.87 4.44 -18.99
N MET A 57 55.47 3.88 -20.13
CA MET A 57 54.47 2.81 -20.16
C MET A 57 55.01 1.48 -19.58
N ALA A 58 56.33 1.24 -19.65
CA ALA A 58 56.97 0.08 -19.04
C ALA A 58 57.06 0.14 -17.51
N GLN A 59 56.82 1.32 -16.90
CA GLN A 59 56.76 1.47 -15.44
C GLN A 59 55.41 1.02 -14.85
N VAL A 60 54.40 0.77 -15.68
CA VAL A 60 53.11 0.27 -15.20
C VAL A 60 53.28 -1.21 -14.86
N THR A 61 53.05 -1.57 -13.59
CA THR A 61 53.22 -2.94 -13.14
C THR A 61 51.98 -3.78 -13.50
N ARG A 62 52.14 -5.10 -13.65
CA ARG A 62 51.00 -6.01 -13.86
C ARG A 62 49.97 -5.93 -12.72
N TRP A 63 50.41 -5.58 -11.51
CA TRP A 63 49.56 -5.35 -10.36
C TRP A 63 48.67 -4.12 -10.52
N ASP A 64 49.18 -3.03 -11.11
CA ASP A 64 48.38 -1.83 -11.41
C ASP A 64 47.26 -2.16 -12.40
N TYR A 65 47.56 -2.96 -13.44
CA TYR A 65 46.53 -3.42 -14.38
C TYR A 65 45.45 -4.26 -13.69
N MET A 66 45.83 -5.20 -12.83
CA MET A 66 44.87 -6.05 -12.13
C MET A 66 44.01 -5.24 -11.15
N TYR A 67 44.58 -4.24 -10.47
CA TYR A 67 43.83 -3.36 -9.59
C TYR A 67 42.81 -2.51 -10.36
N LEU A 68 43.20 -1.93 -11.50
CA LEU A 68 42.31 -1.16 -12.36
C LEU A 68 41.16 -2.03 -12.89
N TYR A 69 41.45 -3.23 -13.37
CA TYR A 69 40.43 -4.18 -13.82
C TYR A 69 39.54 -4.65 -12.66
N GLY A 70 40.11 -4.91 -11.48
CA GLY A 70 39.36 -5.31 -10.29
C GLY A 70 38.36 -4.24 -9.85
N ARG A 71 38.77 -2.97 -9.87
CA ARG A 71 37.86 -1.85 -9.59
C ARG A 71 36.75 -1.77 -10.62
N MET A 72 37.07 -1.86 -11.92
CA MET A 72 36.05 -1.83 -12.97
C MET A 72 35.08 -3.02 -12.88
N ALA A 73 35.58 -4.21 -12.54
CA ALA A 73 34.76 -5.40 -12.34
C ALA A 73 33.85 -5.27 -11.12
N ALA A 74 34.36 -4.73 -10.00
CA ALA A 74 33.56 -4.46 -8.81
C ALA A 74 32.46 -3.42 -9.10
N ASP A 75 32.79 -2.32 -9.78
CA ASP A 75 31.83 -1.31 -10.20
C ASP A 75 30.77 -1.89 -11.15
N ALA A 76 31.16 -2.78 -12.07
CA ALA A 76 30.24 -3.46 -12.98
C ALA A 76 29.32 -4.45 -12.24
N ALA A 77 29.85 -5.23 -11.30
CA ALA A 77 29.08 -6.15 -10.48
C ALA A 77 28.06 -5.42 -9.61
N HIS A 78 28.44 -4.31 -8.98
CA HIS A 78 27.52 -3.48 -8.20
C HIS A 78 26.40 -2.90 -9.08
N ARG A 79 26.73 -2.39 -10.28
CA ARG A 79 25.68 -1.87 -11.19
C ARG A 79 24.74 -2.98 -11.65
N PHE A 80 25.27 -4.15 -11.97
CA PHE A 80 24.47 -5.30 -12.35
C PHE A 80 23.52 -5.72 -11.24
N THR A 81 23.97 -5.80 -9.98
CA THR A 81 23.10 -6.17 -8.86
C THR A 81 22.04 -5.13 -8.60
N VAL A 82 22.37 -3.84 -8.64
CA VAL A 82 21.39 -2.75 -8.46
C VAL A 82 20.32 -2.80 -9.54
N TYR A 83 20.71 -2.87 -10.82
CA TYR A 83 19.74 -2.95 -11.90
C TYR A 83 18.95 -4.27 -11.88
N GLY A 84 19.57 -5.38 -11.49
CA GLY A 84 18.90 -6.65 -11.27
C GLY A 84 17.84 -6.56 -10.18
N LEU A 85 18.13 -5.89 -9.06
CA LEU A 85 17.19 -5.69 -7.96
C LEU A 85 16.01 -4.80 -8.37
N ILE A 86 16.29 -3.72 -9.10
CA ILE A 86 15.25 -2.82 -9.64
C ILE A 86 14.35 -3.57 -10.62
N PHE A 87 14.94 -4.38 -11.51
CA PHE A 87 14.18 -5.19 -12.45
C PHE A 87 13.32 -6.25 -11.73
N ALA A 88 13.91 -6.98 -10.78
CA ALA A 88 13.19 -8.00 -10.02
C ALA A 88 12.02 -7.42 -9.22
N THR A 89 12.21 -6.27 -8.56
CA THR A 89 11.13 -5.59 -7.83
C THR A 89 10.05 -5.08 -8.79
N GLY A 90 10.41 -4.60 -9.98
CA GLY A 90 9.46 -4.27 -11.05
C GLY A 90 8.62 -5.46 -11.48
N CYS A 91 9.24 -6.61 -11.79
CA CYS A 91 8.53 -7.83 -12.18
C CYS A 91 7.57 -8.33 -11.09
N VAL A 92 8.03 -8.37 -9.83
CA VAL A 92 7.19 -8.78 -8.69
C VAL A 92 6.02 -7.81 -8.51
N GLY A 93 6.25 -6.50 -8.66
CA GLY A 93 5.19 -5.49 -8.59
C GLY A 93 4.10 -5.70 -9.64
N VAL A 94 4.48 -5.97 -10.90
CA VAL A 94 3.51 -6.25 -11.97
C VAL A 94 2.71 -7.53 -11.69
N LEU A 95 3.38 -8.59 -11.25
CA LEU A 95 2.71 -9.84 -10.88
C LEU A 95 1.73 -9.66 -9.71
N ALA A 96 2.07 -8.83 -8.72
CA ALA A 96 1.21 -8.53 -7.59
C ALA A 96 -0.07 -7.81 -8.02
N VAL A 97 0.04 -6.78 -8.87
CA VAL A 97 -1.13 -6.05 -9.40
C VAL A 97 -2.01 -6.97 -10.24
N PHE A 98 -1.41 -7.82 -11.07
CA PHE A 98 -2.15 -8.80 -11.86
C PHE A 98 -2.90 -9.82 -10.98
N SER A 99 -2.24 -10.34 -9.94
CA SER A 99 -2.84 -11.27 -8.97
C SER A 99 -4.02 -10.65 -8.22
N ILE A 100 -3.87 -9.42 -7.73
CA ILE A 100 -4.96 -8.69 -7.06
C ILE A 100 -6.12 -8.46 -8.04
N GLY A 101 -5.81 -8.06 -9.27
CA GLY A 101 -6.81 -7.85 -10.32
C GLY A 101 -7.62 -9.10 -10.62
N ASP A 102 -6.94 -10.23 -10.81
CA ASP A 102 -7.60 -11.52 -11.09
C ASP A 102 -8.51 -11.96 -9.93
N MET A 103 -8.03 -11.83 -8.69
CA MET A 103 -8.82 -12.17 -7.51
C MET A 103 -10.08 -11.29 -7.36
N ILE A 104 -10.00 -10.01 -7.71
CA ILE A 104 -11.17 -9.10 -7.72
C ILE A 104 -12.19 -9.55 -8.76
N VAL A 105 -11.76 -9.84 -9.99
CA VAL A 105 -12.65 -10.26 -11.09
C VAL A 105 -13.32 -11.59 -10.75
N TYR A 106 -12.56 -12.54 -10.23
CA TYR A 106 -13.09 -13.83 -9.78
C TYR A 106 -14.14 -13.66 -8.67
N ASN A 107 -13.84 -12.85 -7.65
CA ASN A 107 -14.79 -12.60 -6.57
C ASN A 107 -16.04 -11.84 -7.05
N ARG A 108 -15.91 -10.91 -7.99
CA ARG A 108 -17.07 -10.23 -8.60
C ARG A 108 -17.96 -11.22 -9.34
N ARG A 109 -17.38 -12.13 -10.13
CA ARG A 109 -18.14 -13.17 -10.84
C ARG A 109 -18.85 -14.10 -9.87
N LYS A 110 -18.15 -14.56 -8.83
CA LYS A 110 -18.75 -15.45 -7.82
C LYS A 110 -19.89 -14.78 -7.06
N ARG A 111 -19.73 -13.50 -6.69
CA ARG A 111 -20.80 -12.72 -6.07
C ARG A 111 -22.00 -12.55 -6.99
N ALA A 112 -21.79 -12.25 -8.27
CA ALA A 112 -22.88 -12.11 -9.24
C ALA A 112 -23.69 -13.41 -9.39
N ILE A 113 -23.01 -14.56 -9.42
CA ILE A 113 -23.69 -15.87 -9.47
C ILE A 113 -24.50 -16.09 -8.19
N TYR A 114 -23.91 -15.83 -7.03
CA TYR A 114 -24.58 -15.99 -5.74
C TYR A 114 -25.83 -15.11 -5.62
N PHE A 115 -25.74 -13.83 -6.00
CA PHE A 115 -26.90 -12.94 -5.98
C PHE A 115 -27.98 -13.36 -6.97
N ALA A 116 -27.60 -13.82 -8.16
CA ALA A 116 -28.57 -14.35 -9.12
C ALA A 116 -29.31 -15.62 -8.60
N GLU A 117 -28.66 -16.44 -7.77
CA GLU A 117 -29.29 -17.59 -7.12
C GLU A 117 -30.20 -17.15 -5.96
N GLU A 118 -29.77 -16.20 -5.14
CA GLU A 118 -30.60 -15.63 -4.06
C GLU A 118 -31.85 -14.92 -4.61
N GLU A 119 -31.72 -14.12 -5.67
CA GLU A 119 -32.86 -13.45 -6.32
C GLU A 119 -33.88 -14.46 -6.84
N LYS A 120 -33.43 -15.56 -7.44
CA LYS A 120 -34.32 -16.64 -7.89
C LYS A 120 -35.00 -17.34 -6.72
N ALA A 121 -34.30 -17.55 -5.61
CA ALA A 121 -34.90 -18.14 -4.41
C ALA A 121 -35.95 -17.21 -3.79
N GLN A 122 -35.65 -15.92 -3.67
CA GLN A 122 -36.57 -14.91 -3.16
C GLN A 122 -37.80 -14.77 -4.07
N ALA A 123 -37.61 -14.72 -5.40
CA ALA A 123 -38.72 -14.67 -6.35
C ALA A 123 -39.67 -15.86 -6.20
N ARG A 124 -39.15 -17.08 -6.02
CA ARG A 124 -39.98 -18.26 -5.76
C ARG A 124 -40.77 -18.16 -4.46
N ILE A 125 -40.16 -17.67 -3.39
CA ILE A 125 -40.85 -17.46 -2.10
C ILE A 125 -41.96 -16.41 -2.26
N LEU A 126 -41.71 -15.34 -3.02
CA LEU A 126 -42.70 -14.31 -3.31
C LEU A 126 -43.86 -14.82 -4.15
N GLU A 127 -43.59 -15.63 -5.17
CA GLU A 127 -44.63 -16.26 -5.99
C GLU A 127 -45.50 -17.20 -5.14
N LEU A 128 -44.88 -18.00 -4.27
CA LEU A 128 -45.61 -18.86 -3.34
C LEU A 128 -46.48 -18.04 -2.38
N ALA A 129 -45.93 -16.99 -1.77
CA ALA A 129 -46.70 -16.11 -0.87
C ALA A 129 -47.86 -15.43 -1.61
N ARG A 130 -47.64 -14.91 -2.81
CA ARG A 130 -48.69 -14.32 -3.66
C ARG A 130 -49.77 -15.33 -4.01
N SER A 131 -49.39 -16.55 -4.37
CA SER A 131 -50.34 -17.63 -4.69
C SER A 131 -51.17 -18.03 -3.47
N ALA A 132 -50.57 -18.10 -2.29
CA ALA A 132 -51.25 -18.44 -1.03
C ALA A 132 -52.21 -17.33 -0.57
N VAL A 133 -51.84 -16.06 -0.79
CA VAL A 133 -52.72 -14.91 -0.54
C VAL A 133 -53.90 -14.94 -1.51
N ALA A 134 -53.66 -15.22 -2.79
CA ALA A 134 -54.71 -15.33 -3.80
C ALA A 134 -55.68 -16.50 -3.53
N SER A 135 -55.18 -17.63 -3.01
CA SER A 135 -56.01 -18.78 -2.61
C SER A 135 -56.69 -18.59 -1.25
N GLY A 136 -56.42 -17.50 -0.52
CA GLY A 136 -56.98 -17.22 0.80
C GLY A 136 -56.45 -18.10 1.94
N THR A 137 -55.40 -18.89 1.69
CA THR A 137 -54.78 -19.81 2.66
C THR A 137 -53.46 -19.28 3.22
N ALA A 138 -53.18 -17.98 3.04
CA ALA A 138 -51.91 -17.37 3.44
C ALA A 138 -51.72 -17.36 4.96
N THR A 139 -50.49 -17.64 5.37
CA THR A 139 -50.06 -17.37 6.75
C THR A 139 -49.93 -15.85 6.96
N PRO A 140 -50.11 -15.34 8.20
CA PRO A 140 -50.01 -13.90 8.46
C PRO A 140 -48.63 -13.33 8.11
N ALA A 141 -47.57 -14.14 8.22
CA ALA A 141 -46.22 -13.78 7.82
C ALA A 141 -46.08 -13.63 6.29
N GLN A 142 -46.71 -14.52 5.50
CA GLN A 142 -46.70 -14.43 4.04
C GLN A 142 -47.51 -13.23 3.52
N ALA A 143 -48.64 -12.91 4.18
CA ALA A 143 -49.42 -11.73 3.86
C ALA A 143 -48.65 -10.43 4.15
N ALA A 144 -48.01 -10.34 5.33
CA ALA A 144 -47.20 -9.19 5.72
C ALA A 144 -45.98 -8.98 4.82
N LEU A 145 -45.38 -10.06 4.31
CA LEU A 145 -44.24 -10.00 3.39
C LEU A 145 -44.65 -9.39 2.03
N VAL A 146 -45.82 -9.75 1.50
CA VAL A 146 -46.31 -9.19 0.24
C VAL A 146 -46.68 -7.70 0.39
N THR A 147 -47.32 -7.30 1.49
CA THR A 147 -47.68 -5.90 1.73
C THR A 147 -46.44 -5.04 2.03
N GLY A 148 -45.50 -5.55 2.82
CA GLY A 148 -44.27 -4.82 3.16
C GLY A 148 -43.41 -4.50 1.93
N ILE A 149 -43.28 -5.44 0.99
CA ILE A 149 -42.53 -5.20 -0.25
C ILE A 149 -43.24 -4.17 -1.14
N ALA A 150 -44.57 -4.14 -1.17
CA ALA A 150 -45.31 -3.13 -1.92
C ALA A 150 -45.10 -1.72 -1.34
N GLU A 151 -45.16 -1.58 -0.01
CA GLU A 151 -44.92 -0.31 0.69
C GLU A 151 -43.48 0.20 0.51
N GLU A 152 -42.49 -0.70 0.57
CA GLU A 152 -41.08 -0.36 0.33
C GLU A 152 -40.85 0.13 -1.11
N GLN A 153 -41.48 -0.52 -2.09
CA GLN A 153 -41.36 -0.12 -3.49
C GLN A 153 -41.94 1.29 -3.70
N GLU A 154 -43.11 1.58 -3.13
CA GLU A 154 -43.71 2.91 -3.19
C GLU A 154 -42.85 3.97 -2.48
N ALA A 155 -42.25 3.63 -1.34
CA ALA A 155 -41.36 4.53 -0.62
C ALA A 155 -40.07 4.82 -1.43
N TYR A 156 -39.56 3.83 -2.14
CA TYR A 156 -38.39 3.99 -3.01
C TYR A 156 -38.71 4.84 -4.24
N ASP A 157 -39.86 4.62 -4.88
CA ASP A 157 -40.30 5.40 -6.04
C ASP A 157 -40.55 6.87 -5.68
N LYS A 158 -41.12 7.13 -4.50
CA LYS A 158 -41.26 8.50 -3.94
C LYS A 158 -39.89 9.14 -3.73
N LYS A 159 -38.93 8.43 -3.14
CA LYS A 159 -37.55 8.91 -2.96
C LYS A 159 -36.83 9.14 -4.29
N GLN A 160 -37.06 8.32 -5.31
CA GLN A 160 -36.49 8.53 -6.65
C GLN A 160 -37.09 9.74 -7.35
N ALA A 161 -38.40 9.96 -7.21
CA ALA A 161 -39.10 11.11 -7.76
C ALA A 161 -38.62 12.43 -7.13
N GLU A 162 -38.30 12.43 -5.84
CA GLU A 162 -37.84 13.60 -5.09
C GLU A 162 -36.34 13.95 -5.33
N ARG A 163 -35.53 13.00 -5.81
CA ARG A 163 -34.10 13.23 -6.09
C ARG A 163 -33.92 14.12 -7.33
N LYS A 164 -33.47 15.36 -7.13
CA LYS A 164 -33.16 16.34 -8.19
C LYS A 164 -32.03 15.83 -9.12
N LEU A 165 -32.01 16.25 -10.39
CA LEU A 165 -31.01 15.84 -11.41
C LEU A 165 -29.54 15.90 -10.97
N PRO A 166 -29.03 16.98 -10.31
CA PRO A 166 -27.63 17.01 -9.88
C PRO A 166 -27.32 16.02 -8.75
N SER A 167 -28.28 15.75 -7.85
CA SER A 167 -28.13 14.73 -6.80
C SER A 167 -28.14 13.31 -7.34
N ARG A 168 -28.78 13.05 -8.50
CA ARG A 168 -28.76 11.73 -9.16
C ARG A 168 -27.36 11.37 -9.68
N LEU A 169 -26.61 12.34 -10.21
CA LEU A 169 -25.25 12.13 -10.70
C LEU A 169 -24.24 11.86 -9.57
N LEU A 170 -24.34 12.62 -8.47
CA LEU A 170 -23.52 12.42 -7.27
C LEU A 170 -23.81 11.07 -6.60
N TRP A 171 -25.08 10.68 -6.56
CA TRP A 171 -25.49 9.37 -6.05
C TRP A 171 -25.04 8.22 -6.95
N TRP A 172 -25.07 8.37 -8.27
CA TRP A 172 -24.53 7.36 -9.19
C TRP A 172 -23.01 7.16 -9.01
N ALA A 173 -22.26 8.24 -8.75
CA ALA A 173 -20.81 8.17 -8.57
C ALA A 173 -20.36 7.59 -7.21
N HIS A 174 -21.13 7.82 -6.13
CA HIS A 174 -20.71 7.48 -4.76
C HIS A 174 -21.73 6.73 -3.90
N GLY A 175 -23.01 6.81 -4.25
CA GLY A 175 -24.13 6.31 -3.45
C GLY A 175 -24.52 4.88 -3.76
N ASP A 176 -24.54 4.48 -5.04
CA ASP A 176 -25.01 3.16 -5.46
C ASP A 176 -24.24 2.04 -4.75
N TRP A 177 -22.91 2.18 -4.63
CA TRP A 177 -22.05 1.15 -4.01
C TRP A 177 -22.15 1.08 -2.47
N LYS A 178 -22.67 2.12 -1.80
CA LYS A 178 -22.83 2.15 -0.33
C LYS A 178 -24.25 1.79 0.09
N GLU A 179 -25.26 2.39 -0.54
CA GLU A 179 -26.66 2.06 -0.27
C GLU A 179 -26.97 0.61 -0.66
N GLU A 180 -26.45 0.09 -1.78
CA GLU A 180 -26.71 -1.30 -2.18
C GLU A 180 -26.09 -2.31 -1.20
N LYS A 181 -24.94 -1.98 -0.58
CA LYS A 181 -24.34 -2.80 0.48
C LYS A 181 -25.16 -2.76 1.77
N GLU A 182 -25.59 -1.57 2.19
CA GLU A 182 -26.39 -1.40 3.40
C GLU A 182 -27.77 -2.03 3.25
N ILE A 183 -28.41 -1.89 2.09
CA ILE A 183 -29.70 -2.53 1.77
C ILE A 183 -29.54 -4.06 1.69
N ALA A 184 -28.47 -4.56 1.07
CA ALA A 184 -28.20 -6.00 1.01
C ALA A 184 -27.95 -6.59 2.41
N GLU A 185 -27.23 -5.87 3.28
CA GLU A 185 -27.03 -6.27 4.67
C GLU A 185 -28.34 -6.24 5.47
N GLN A 186 -29.18 -5.20 5.30
CA GLN A 186 -30.50 -5.12 5.94
C GLN A 186 -31.43 -6.24 5.48
N ARG A 187 -31.49 -6.52 4.17
CA ARG A 187 -32.29 -7.62 3.61
C ARG A 187 -31.82 -8.97 4.14
N ARG A 188 -30.51 -9.17 4.25
CA ARG A 188 -29.94 -10.40 4.81
C ARG A 188 -30.30 -10.57 6.28
N LEU A 189 -30.20 -9.50 7.09
CA LEU A 189 -30.58 -9.54 8.50
C LEU A 189 -32.08 -9.80 8.68
N ALA A 190 -32.94 -9.17 7.87
CA ALA A 190 -34.38 -9.40 7.90
C ALA A 190 -34.76 -10.85 7.54
N VAL A 191 -34.11 -11.44 6.52
CA VAL A 191 -34.34 -12.84 6.14
C VAL A 191 -33.82 -13.81 7.21
N GLU A 192 -32.67 -13.52 7.83
CA GLU A 192 -32.14 -14.32 8.94
C GLU A 192 -33.05 -14.24 10.18
N GLU A 193 -33.65 -13.09 10.45
CA GLU A 193 -34.63 -12.89 11.52
C GLU A 193 -35.93 -13.65 11.26
N ILE A 194 -36.46 -13.59 10.04
CA ILE A 194 -37.64 -14.37 9.63
C ILE A 194 -37.36 -15.87 9.73
N LYS A 195 -36.18 -16.32 9.27
CA LYS A 195 -35.78 -17.74 9.36
C LYS A 195 -35.61 -18.20 10.82
N LYS A 196 -35.12 -17.32 11.71
CA LYS A 196 -35.05 -17.61 13.15
C LYS A 196 -36.43 -17.71 13.77
N LEU A 197 -37.34 -16.78 13.45
CA LEU A 197 -38.73 -16.78 13.92
C LEU A 197 -39.50 -18.01 13.43
N GLU A 198 -39.23 -18.45 12.20
CA GLU A 198 -39.79 -19.68 11.64
C GLU A 198 -39.22 -20.93 12.33
N SER A 199 -37.90 -20.95 12.62
CA SER A 199 -37.27 -22.04 13.38
C SER A 199 -37.66 -22.11 14.86
N GLN A 200 -38.10 -20.99 15.44
CA GLN A 200 -38.62 -20.90 16.81
C GLN A 200 -40.10 -21.30 16.91
N GLY A 201 -40.74 -21.68 15.80
CA GLY A 201 -42.03 -22.34 15.82
C GLY A 201 -43.16 -21.44 16.30
N GLY A 202 -43.57 -20.48 15.47
CA GLY A 202 -44.97 -20.04 15.39
C GLY A 202 -45.68 -19.65 16.69
N GLN A 203 -44.98 -19.19 17.72
CA GLN A 203 -45.63 -18.54 18.87
C GLN A 203 -45.61 -17.03 18.62
N GLY A 204 -46.71 -16.58 18.03
CA GLY A 204 -46.96 -15.18 17.70
C GLY A 204 -46.83 -14.26 18.91
N LEU A 205 -46.40 -13.02 18.65
CA LEU A 205 -46.71 -11.76 19.34
C LEU A 205 -45.71 -10.63 19.00
N GLY A 206 -44.63 -10.88 18.26
CA GLY A 206 -43.57 -9.88 18.04
C GLY A 206 -43.92 -8.70 17.11
N VAL A 207 -44.55 -8.95 15.95
CA VAL A 207 -44.73 -7.89 14.93
C VAL A 207 -45.88 -6.93 15.27
N ALA A 208 -46.99 -7.44 15.83
CA ALA A 208 -48.10 -6.59 16.27
C ALA A 208 -47.74 -5.73 17.49
N ALA A 209 -46.94 -6.26 18.42
CA ALA A 209 -46.46 -5.52 19.59
C ALA A 209 -45.46 -4.41 19.20
N ALA A 210 -44.51 -4.70 18.31
CA ALA A 210 -43.53 -3.71 17.86
C ALA A 210 -44.16 -2.52 17.10
N VAL A 211 -45.19 -2.78 16.29
CA VAL A 211 -45.94 -1.71 15.58
C VAL A 211 -46.81 -0.89 16.54
N GLN A 212 -47.35 -1.52 17.59
CA GLN A 212 -48.16 -0.84 18.59
C GLN A 212 -47.30 -0.01 19.56
N GLU A 213 -46.10 -0.47 19.88
CA GLU A 213 -45.09 0.24 20.68
C GLU A 213 -44.50 1.44 19.91
N ALA A 214 -44.25 1.30 18.60
CA ALA A 214 -43.84 2.41 17.74
C ALA A 214 -44.91 3.52 17.63
N ARG A 215 -46.20 3.15 17.63
CA ARG A 215 -47.33 4.09 17.71
C ARG A 215 -47.46 4.76 19.08
N ALA A 216 -47.24 4.03 20.17
CA ALA A 216 -47.29 4.58 21.53
C ALA A 216 -46.18 5.62 21.77
N ASN A 217 -44.97 5.36 21.25
CA ASN A 217 -43.82 6.26 21.37
C ASN A 217 -43.97 7.56 20.57
N THR A 218 -44.80 7.60 19.52
CA THR A 218 -45.07 8.84 18.78
C THR A 218 -46.13 9.73 19.42
N THR A 219 -46.98 9.20 20.30
CA THR A 219 -48.04 9.95 21.02
C THR A 219 -47.64 10.43 22.42
N GLY A 220 -46.49 10.00 22.95
CA GLY A 220 -46.06 10.27 24.34
C GLY A 220 -45.07 11.42 24.54
N ALA A 221 -44.77 12.22 23.51
CA ALA A 221 -43.80 13.32 23.58
C ALA A 221 -44.38 14.56 24.29
N SER A 222 -44.74 14.43 25.57
CA SER A 222 -44.98 15.54 26.50
C SER A 222 -44.95 15.05 27.95
N SER A 223 -43.75 14.90 28.54
CA SER A 223 -43.44 15.26 29.95
C SER A 223 -42.03 14.84 30.41
N LEU A 224 -41.28 15.86 30.85
CA LEU A 224 -40.22 15.95 31.87
C LEU A 224 -39.41 14.70 32.33
N ALA A 225 -38.12 14.68 31.94
CA ALA A 225 -36.88 14.70 32.78
C ALA A 225 -36.59 13.57 33.82
N PRO A 226 -35.40 13.50 34.46
CA PRO A 226 -34.28 12.60 34.08
C PRO A 226 -33.78 11.67 35.22
N SER A 227 -33.35 10.44 34.92
CA SER A 227 -32.49 9.67 35.84
C SER A 227 -31.78 8.46 35.20
N SER A 228 -30.46 8.44 35.41
CA SER A 228 -29.53 7.29 35.52
C SER A 228 -29.83 6.00 34.74
N THR A 229 -29.07 5.81 33.66
CA THR A 229 -28.96 4.59 32.85
C THR A 229 -28.34 3.40 33.59
N PRO A 230 -28.97 2.22 33.59
CA PRO A 230 -28.26 0.94 33.53
C PRO A 230 -28.09 0.50 32.07
N LEU A 231 -26.84 0.17 31.72
CA LEU A 231 -26.39 -0.28 30.40
C LEU A 231 -27.02 -1.63 30.03
N VAL A 232 -27.90 -1.63 29.04
CA VAL A 232 -28.34 -2.83 28.32
C VAL A 232 -27.82 -2.70 26.88
N GLY A 233 -26.61 -3.21 26.65
CA GLY A 233 -25.97 -3.28 25.33
C GLY A 233 -25.95 -4.71 24.80
N GLY A 234 -26.12 -4.86 23.50
CA GLY A 234 -26.16 -6.16 22.83
C GLY A 234 -24.80 -6.87 22.78
N PRO A 235 -24.73 -8.13 22.31
CA PRO A 235 -23.48 -8.88 22.22
C PRO A 235 -22.42 -8.23 21.32
N LEU A 236 -22.84 -7.37 20.38
CA LEU A 236 -21.94 -6.59 19.51
C LEU A 236 -21.24 -5.45 20.24
N ASP A 237 -21.92 -4.78 21.18
CA ASP A 237 -21.33 -3.69 21.96
C ASP A 237 -20.22 -4.22 22.88
N ASN A 238 -20.45 -5.40 23.46
CA ASN A 238 -19.44 -6.11 24.25
C ASN A 238 -18.22 -6.56 23.40
N THR A 239 -18.40 -6.82 22.10
CA THR A 239 -17.27 -7.14 21.20
C THR A 239 -16.54 -5.89 20.72
N ALA A 240 -17.23 -4.78 20.52
CA ALA A 240 -16.63 -3.49 20.20
C ALA A 240 -15.77 -3.00 21.37
N GLU A 241 -16.27 -3.09 22.61
CA GLU A 241 -15.49 -2.75 23.81
C GLU A 241 -14.28 -3.68 24.01
N ARG A 242 -14.41 -4.98 23.73
CA ARG A 242 -13.26 -5.90 23.77
C ARG A 242 -12.26 -5.64 22.65
N ALA A 243 -12.71 -5.14 21.50
CA ALA A 243 -11.83 -4.77 20.39
C ALA A 243 -11.10 -3.46 20.69
N THR A 244 -11.78 -2.46 21.27
CA THR A 244 -11.16 -1.20 21.68
C THR A 244 -10.15 -1.42 22.80
N GLN A 245 -10.45 -2.23 23.81
CA GLN A 245 -9.49 -2.60 24.86
C GLN A 245 -8.27 -3.36 24.31
N LYS A 246 -8.45 -4.24 23.33
CA LYS A 246 -7.32 -4.94 22.67
C LYS A 246 -6.46 -4.01 21.82
N VAL A 247 -7.07 -3.01 21.19
CA VAL A 247 -6.34 -1.98 20.43
C VAL A 247 -5.57 -1.08 21.39
N GLU A 248 -6.19 -0.66 22.49
CA GLU A 248 -5.54 0.17 23.52
C GLU A 248 -4.36 -0.54 24.19
N GLN A 249 -4.51 -1.82 24.55
CA GLN A 249 -3.40 -2.64 25.06
C GLN A 249 -2.26 -2.83 24.05
N LYS A 250 -2.59 -3.02 22.75
CA LYS A 250 -1.57 -3.13 21.70
C LYS A 250 -0.86 -1.80 21.45
N VAL A 251 -1.56 -0.67 21.57
CA VAL A 251 -0.97 0.67 21.43
C VAL A 251 -0.05 0.99 22.63
N GLU A 252 -0.41 0.58 23.85
CA GLU A 252 0.48 0.69 25.01
C GLU A 252 1.71 -0.21 24.94
N GLN A 253 1.58 -1.43 24.40
CA GLN A 253 2.73 -2.32 24.21
C GLN A 253 3.62 -1.87 23.05
N ALA A 254 3.04 -1.35 21.96
CA ALA A 254 3.78 -0.79 20.84
C ALA A 254 4.50 0.51 21.20
N SER A 255 3.91 1.36 22.06
CA SER A 255 4.58 2.58 22.54
C SER A 255 5.73 2.26 23.50
N LYS A 256 5.62 1.24 24.35
CA LYS A 256 6.73 0.78 25.21
C LYS A 256 7.86 0.10 24.42
N GLY A 257 7.55 -0.59 23.32
CA GLY A 257 8.53 -1.29 22.49
C GLY A 257 9.40 -0.38 21.61
N TRP A 258 8.86 0.75 21.13
CA TRP A 258 9.57 1.61 20.18
C TRP A 258 10.49 2.65 20.85
N PHE A 259 10.16 3.12 22.06
CA PHE A 259 10.98 4.09 22.79
C PHE A 259 12.17 3.48 23.57
N SER A 260 12.26 2.15 23.67
CA SER A 260 13.35 1.47 24.39
C SER A 260 14.72 1.57 23.69
N PHE A 261 14.78 1.94 22.41
CA PHE A 261 16.06 2.08 21.67
C PHE A 261 16.65 3.50 21.79
N LEU A 262 15.87 4.51 22.17
CA LEU A 262 16.33 5.91 22.20
C LEU A 262 16.97 6.35 23.54
N GLY A 263 16.93 5.50 24.58
CA GLY A 263 17.33 5.84 25.96
C GLY A 263 18.67 5.26 26.43
N GLY A 264 19.56 4.87 25.51
CA GLY A 264 20.77 4.09 25.84
C GLY A 264 22.09 4.74 25.48
N SER A 265 22.39 5.95 25.99
CA SER A 265 23.78 6.43 26.05
C SER A 265 24.02 7.42 27.19
N LYS A 266 24.43 6.90 28.34
CA LYS A 266 25.42 7.58 29.19
C LYS A 266 26.13 6.53 30.05
N LYS A 267 27.36 6.23 29.63
CA LYS A 267 28.38 5.53 30.39
C LYS A 267 29.41 6.59 30.77
N GLU A 268 29.87 6.50 32.02
CA GLU A 268 31.06 7.14 32.62
C GLU A 268 30.95 8.63 32.98
#